data_AF-Q9X6R6-F1
#
_entry.id   AF-Q9X6R6-F1
#
_cell.length_a   1.000
_cell.length_b   1.000
_cell.length_c   1.000
_cell.angle_alpha   90.00
_cell.angle_beta   90.00
_cell.angle_gamma   90.00
#
_symmetry.space_group_name_H-M   'P 1'
#
loop_
_entity.id
_entity.type
_entity.pdbx_description
1 polymer ?
#
loop_
_entity_poly.entity_id
_entity_poly.type
_entity_poly.pdbx_seq_one_letter_code
_entity_poly.pdbx_strand_id
1 'polypeptide(L)'
;DFIMYLGDNIFHGVGLGRKLRGHTDPSGAQIFGYPVADPSSYGVVEFDESGRVLSLEEKPAEPRSRYVVPGLYFYGGDVVDIADRLKPSDRGDLEITD
;
A
#
# COMPACT_ATOMS: atom_id res chain seq x y z
N ASP A 1 -9.95 -8.60 -10.96
CA ASP A 1 -8.79 -8.12 -10.19
C ASP A 1 -8.16 -6.96 -10.89
N PHE A 2 -7.52 -6.08 -10.10
CA PHE A 2 -6.93 -4.83 -10.56
C PHE A 2 -5.50 -4.71 -10.04
N ILE A 3 -4.64 -4.10 -10.85
CA ILE A 3 -3.29 -3.70 -10.44
C ILE A 3 -3.21 -2.20 -10.64
N MET A 4 -2.85 -1.48 -9.59
CA MET A 4 -2.57 -0.05 -9.64
C MET A 4 -1.09 0.18 -9.37
N TYR A 5 -0.48 1.06 -10.15
CA TYR A 5 0.88 1.50 -9.91
C TYR A 5 1.00 3.00 -10.17
N LEU A 6 1.82 3.68 -9.36
CA LEU A 6 2.12 5.09 -9.56
C LEU A 6 3.13 5.25 -10.69
N GLY A 7 2.86 6.16 -11.63
CA GLY A 7 3.65 6.31 -12.86
C GLY A 7 5.08 6.82 -12.65
N ASP A 8 5.38 7.35 -11.48
CA ASP A 8 6.68 7.86 -11.06
C ASP A 8 7.48 6.86 -10.19
N ASN A 9 6.91 5.69 -9.88
CA ASN A 9 7.54 4.68 -9.05
C ASN A 9 8.39 3.73 -9.91
N ILE A 10 9.67 3.59 -9.55
CA ILE A 10 10.62 2.69 -10.23
C ILE A 10 10.93 1.51 -9.31
N PHE A 11 10.57 0.31 -9.77
CA PHE A 11 10.87 -0.94 -9.07
C PHE A 11 11.98 -1.71 -9.79
N HIS A 12 13.04 -2.08 -9.07
CA HIS A 12 14.12 -2.88 -9.62
C HIS A 12 14.58 -3.95 -8.63
N GLY A 13 15.05 -5.08 -9.15
CA GLY A 13 15.56 -6.16 -8.32
C GLY A 13 15.55 -7.50 -9.03
N VAL A 14 16.50 -8.36 -8.68
CA VAL A 14 16.61 -9.70 -9.26
C VAL A 14 15.35 -10.50 -8.93
N GLY A 15 14.71 -11.05 -9.97
CA GLY A 15 13.53 -11.89 -9.81
C GLY A 15 12.23 -11.16 -9.49
N LEU A 16 12.20 -9.82 -9.52
CA LEU A 16 11.00 -9.01 -9.23
C LEU A 16 9.78 -9.47 -10.03
N GLY A 17 9.91 -9.58 -11.36
CA GLY A 17 8.79 -10.03 -12.20
C GLY A 17 8.27 -11.43 -11.84
N ARG A 18 9.14 -12.33 -11.36
CA ARG A 18 8.71 -13.65 -10.86
C ARG A 18 7.93 -13.53 -9.55
N LYS A 19 8.39 -12.66 -8.64
CA LYS A 19 7.68 -12.39 -7.38
C LYS A 19 6.31 -11.79 -7.65
N LEU A 20 6.19 -10.81 -8.55
CA LEU A 20 4.92 -10.13 -8.83
C LEU A 20 3.89 -11.04 -9.50
N ARG A 21 4.32 -11.96 -10.38
CA ARG A 21 3.41 -12.91 -11.06
C ARG A 21 2.62 -13.82 -10.10
N GLY A 22 3.08 -14.01 -8.88
CA GLY A 22 2.37 -14.83 -7.88
C GLY A 22 1.19 -14.13 -7.22
N HIS A 23 0.98 -12.83 -7.46
CA HIS A 23 0.04 -12.00 -6.71
C HIS A 23 -1.10 -11.44 -7.56
N THR A 24 -1.35 -12.01 -8.74
CA THR A 24 -2.32 -11.47 -9.70
C THR A 24 -3.78 -11.79 -9.37
N ASP A 25 -4.04 -12.62 -8.37
CA ASP A 25 -5.38 -13.03 -7.92
C ASP A 25 -5.44 -12.97 -6.38
N PRO A 26 -5.39 -11.76 -5.78
CA PRO A 26 -5.41 -11.62 -4.33
C PRO A 26 -6.83 -11.80 -3.79
N SER A 27 -6.95 -12.51 -2.67
CA SER A 27 -8.15 -12.44 -1.84
C SER A 27 -8.16 -11.11 -1.07
N GLY A 28 -8.87 -10.11 -1.59
CA GLY A 28 -8.89 -8.75 -1.05
C GLY A 28 -7.76 -7.89 -1.61
N ALA A 29 -7.01 -7.21 -0.75
CA ALA A 29 -5.90 -6.34 -1.16
C ALA A 29 -4.54 -6.94 -0.80
N GLN A 30 -3.55 -6.74 -1.68
CA GLN A 30 -2.16 -7.01 -1.40
C GLN A 30 -1.30 -5.79 -1.75
N ILE A 31 -0.53 -5.37 -0.74
CA ILE A 31 0.45 -4.29 -0.82
C ILE A 31 1.84 -4.82 -0.46
N PHE A 32 2.86 -4.01 -0.70
CA PHE A 32 4.25 -4.33 -0.36
C PHE A 32 4.74 -3.35 0.69
N GLY A 33 5.54 -3.82 1.65
CA GLY A 33 6.26 -2.96 2.58
C GLY A 33 7.70 -2.79 2.13
N TYR A 34 8.21 -1.55 2.10
CA TYR A 34 9.62 -1.28 1.85
C TYR A 34 10.20 -0.42 2.98
N PRO A 35 11.32 -0.83 3.60
CA PRO A 35 11.93 -0.04 4.66
C PRO A 35 12.64 1.19 4.09
N VAL A 36 12.35 2.36 4.64
CA VAL A 36 13.02 3.64 4.29
C VAL A 36 13.62 4.29 5.54
N ALA A 37 14.48 5.28 5.34
CA ALA A 37 15.08 6.04 6.45
C ALA A 37 14.10 7.07 7.04
N ASP A 38 13.34 7.75 6.17
CA ASP A 38 12.32 8.72 6.56
C ASP A 38 10.96 8.30 5.96
N PRO A 39 10.05 7.74 6.78
CA PRO A 39 8.76 7.25 6.32
C PRO A 39 7.64 8.31 6.37
N SER A 40 7.90 9.50 6.93
CA SER A 40 6.87 10.52 7.23
C SER A 40 6.11 11.05 6.01
N SER A 41 6.68 10.91 4.81
CA SER A 41 6.09 11.39 3.55
C SER A 41 5.20 10.36 2.83
N TYR A 42 4.97 9.19 3.43
CA TYR A 42 4.29 8.06 2.78
C TYR A 42 3.25 7.41 3.69
N GLY A 43 2.47 6.47 3.13
CA GLY A 43 1.67 5.52 3.90
C GLY A 43 2.58 4.55 4.67
N VAL A 44 2.46 4.52 6.00
CA VAL A 44 3.30 3.73 6.91
C VAL A 44 2.51 2.56 7.47
N VAL A 45 3.07 1.36 7.37
CA VAL A 45 2.45 0.14 7.88
C VAL A 45 2.97 -0.17 9.28
N GLU A 46 2.08 -0.36 10.24
CA GLU A 46 2.41 -0.90 11.57
C GLU A 46 2.24 -2.42 11.59
N PHE A 47 3.15 -3.11 12.29
CA PHE A 47 3.09 -4.56 12.47
C PHE A 47 3.10 -4.93 13.95
N ASP A 48 2.46 -6.04 14.29
CA ASP A 48 2.67 -6.70 15.58
C ASP A 48 3.98 -7.51 15.59
N GLU A 49 4.31 -8.09 16.75
CA GLU A 49 5.51 -8.91 16.94
C GLU A 49 5.58 -10.15 16.04
N SER A 50 4.43 -10.62 15.54
CA SER A 50 4.33 -11.76 14.63
C SER A 50 4.43 -11.36 13.14
N GLY A 51 4.51 -10.06 12.85
CA GLY A 51 4.53 -9.51 11.49
C GLY A 51 3.15 -9.34 10.86
N ARG A 52 2.07 -9.39 11.65
CA ARG A 52 0.72 -9.08 11.17
C ARG A 52 0.53 -7.57 11.10
N VAL A 53 -0.09 -7.09 10.02
CA VAL A 53 -0.44 -5.67 9.87
C VAL A 53 -1.50 -5.28 10.91
N LEU A 54 -1.21 -4.20 11.65
CA LEU A 54 -2.11 -3.61 12.65
C LEU A 54 -2.81 -2.36 12.10
N SER A 55 -2.06 -1.49 11.43
CA SER A 55 -2.56 -0.22 10.91
C SER A 55 -1.80 0.21 9.65
N LEU A 56 -2.41 1.09 8.87
CA LEU A 56 -1.81 1.82 7.76
C LEU A 56 -2.21 3.29 7.94
N GLU A 57 -1.22 4.17 8.07
CA GLU A 57 -1.45 5.60 8.30
C GLU A 57 -0.79 6.43 7.18
N GLU A 58 -1.53 7.34 6.54
CA GLU A 58 -1.01 8.19 5.47
C GLU A 58 -0.26 9.41 6.03
N LYS A 59 1.04 9.51 5.74
CA LYS A 59 1.92 10.61 6.14
C LYS A 59 1.85 10.94 7.64
N PRO A 60 2.10 9.95 8.53
CA PRO A 60 1.99 10.16 9.96
C PRO A 60 3.08 11.11 10.46
N ALA A 61 2.71 12.01 11.37
CA ALA A 61 3.66 12.90 12.05
C ALA A 61 4.65 12.12 12.94
N GLU A 62 4.20 11.01 13.53
CA GLU A 62 5.00 10.10 14.34
C GLU A 62 4.89 8.68 13.78
N PRO A 63 5.73 8.31 12.80
CA PRO A 63 5.67 7.01 12.14
C PRO A 63 5.90 5.85 13.12
N ARG A 64 4.96 4.90 13.17
CA ARG A 64 5.03 3.72 14.05
C ARG A 64 5.96 2.63 13.53
N SER A 65 6.40 2.75 12.29
CA SER A 65 7.41 1.87 11.70
C SER A 65 8.18 2.59 10.60
N ARG A 66 9.24 1.94 10.10
CA ARG A 66 10.03 2.42 8.95
C ARG A 66 9.55 1.86 7.60
N TYR A 67 8.50 1.05 7.59
CA TYR A 67 8.00 0.38 6.39
C TYR A 67 6.92 1.22 5.75
N VAL A 68 7.18 1.62 4.51
CA VAL A 68 6.22 2.37 3.70
C VAL A 68 5.59 1.49 2.65
N VAL A 69 4.41 1.88 2.19
CA VAL A 69 3.73 1.28 1.04
C VAL A 69 4.21 2.01 -0.22
N PRO A 70 5.02 1.38 -1.08
CA PRO A 70 5.36 1.95 -2.37
C PRO A 70 4.14 1.90 -3.29
N GLY A 71 4.17 2.66 -4.37
CA GLY A 71 3.07 2.81 -5.32
C GLY A 71 2.80 1.60 -6.20
N LEU A 72 2.56 0.43 -5.61
CA LEU A 72 2.20 -0.82 -6.27
C LEU A 72 1.19 -1.59 -5.42
N TYR A 73 -0.01 -1.77 -5.96
CA TYR A 73 -1.16 -2.30 -5.26
C TYR A 73 -1.85 -3.36 -6.12
N PHE A 74 -2.26 -4.45 -5.49
CA PHE A 74 -3.02 -5.53 -6.09
C PHE A 74 -4.35 -5.64 -5.36
N TYR A 75 -5.45 -5.69 -6.09
CA TYR A 75 -6.79 -5.73 -5.51
C TYR A 75 -7.67 -6.77 -6.18
N GLY A 76 -8.55 -7.37 -5.38
CA GLY A 76 -9.69 -8.14 -5.84
C GLY A 76 -10.72 -7.26 -6.54
N GLY A 77 -11.77 -7.88 -7.07
CA GLY A 77 -12.84 -7.18 -7.81
C GLY A 77 -13.69 -6.21 -6.98
N ASP A 78 -13.67 -6.33 -5.65
CA ASP A 78 -14.42 -5.50 -4.70
C ASP A 78 -13.88 -4.08 -4.55
N VAL A 79 -12.65 -3.81 -5.01
CA VAL A 79 -12.03 -2.47 -4.90
C VAL A 79 -12.84 -1.35 -5.56
N VAL A 80 -13.58 -1.64 -6.63
CA VAL A 80 -14.42 -0.63 -7.30
C VAL A 80 -15.56 -0.19 -6.38
N ASP A 81 -16.20 -1.15 -5.72
CA ASP A 81 -17.30 -0.89 -4.79
C ASP A 81 -16.81 -0.22 -3.49
N ILE A 82 -15.57 -0.47 -3.08
CA ILE A 82 -14.93 0.19 -1.94
C ILE A 82 -14.62 1.65 -2.31
N ALA A 83 -13.95 1.86 -3.44
CA ALA A 83 -13.58 3.19 -3.93
C ALA A 83 -14.79 4.12 -4.13
N ASP A 84 -15.91 3.61 -4.63
CA ASP A 84 -17.15 4.38 -4.80
C ASP A 84 -17.75 4.90 -3.48
N ARG A 85 -17.42 4.26 -2.35
CA ARG A 85 -17.91 4.62 -1.01
C ARG A 85 -16.95 5.49 -0.21
N LEU A 86 -15.74 5.71 -0.71
CA LEU A 86 -14.75 6.53 -0.03
C LEU A 86 -15.25 7.97 0.10
N LYS A 87 -14.87 8.60 1.21
CA LYS A 87 -15.13 10.01 1.46
C LYS A 87 -13.81 10.77 1.36
N PRO A 88 -13.84 12.04 0.91
CA PRO A 88 -12.66 12.87 0.94
C PRO A 88 -12.07 12.96 2.36
N SER A 89 -10.75 12.89 2.46
CA SER A 89 -10.01 13.13 3.70
C SER A 89 -10.07 14.61 4.11
N ASP A 90 -9.46 14.95 5.24
CA ASP A 90 -9.30 16.36 5.66
C ASP A 90 -8.55 17.22 4.63
N ARG A 91 -7.81 16.59 3.71
CA ARG A 91 -7.12 17.24 2.59
C ARG A 91 -7.99 17.40 1.34
N GLY A 92 -9.17 16.78 1.31
CA GLY A 92 -10.09 16.79 0.17
C GLY A 92 -9.82 15.71 -0.87
N ASP A 93 -8.86 14.81 -0.61
CA ASP A 93 -8.48 13.72 -1.52
C ASP A 93 -9.16 12.40 -1.13
N LEU A 94 -9.40 11.53 -2.10
CA LEU A 94 -9.74 10.12 -1.83
C LEU A 94 -8.44 9.35 -1.64
N GLU A 95 -8.21 8.87 -0.43
CA GLU A 95 -6.94 8.28 -0.04
C GLU A 95 -6.90 6.79 -0.36
N ILE A 96 -5.78 6.30 -0.88
CA ILE A 96 -5.58 4.87 -1.15
C ILE A 96 -5.40 4.02 0.13
N THR A 97 -5.17 4.70 1.27
CA THR A 97 -5.01 4.09 2.59
C THR A 97 -6.33 3.78 3.29
N ASP A 98 -7.44 4.32 2.77
CA ASP A 98 -8.80 4.21 3.33
C ASP A 98 -9.60 3.11 2.62
#